data_AF-A0A536B1B3-F1
#
_entry.id   AF-A0A536B1B3-F1
#
_cell.length_a   1.000
_cell.length_b   1.000
_cell.length_c   1.000
_cell.angle_alpha   90.00
_cell.angle_beta   90.00
_cell.angle_gamma   90.00
#
_symmetry.space_group_name_H-M   'P 1'
#
loop_
_entity.id
_entity.type
_entity.pdbx_description
1 polymer ?
#
loop_
_entity_poly.entity_id
_entity_poly.type
_entity_poly.pdbx_seq_one_letter_code
_entity_poly.pdbx_strand_id
1 'polypeptide(L)'
;MLRLAVIAVLALSACTPSQAVPSPSLAPPSSPQSGAARAPADVKVNLYDRGLSLEIPARWTWNAAVGFVNRATSRYFLAANGPLTDLPVVPGNGDVDASALPTGRVVVAVEEFCRLGCSGPTTETALPLDWSTAAPFFGRTVPSDRHEAAIGFRLFDQPLFVVARWADDAPAADIAAIAGVVRSIRPDPAPPATGEYRGWDGLGPLANIAVGSVTLTPLPAGAIIRPPYRTYDNAPFYVVRGKQGIYAFASRAFFNQSCEIRYDAAIDRLTCAIPGRVYEWTRFGTYLGPEPASNLTQHRVIVRDGQVWVRYIEEGMLWPSVPDEPAEY
;
A
#
# COMPACT_ATOMS: atom_id res chain seq x y z
N MET A 1 -32.73 -22.82 -46.00
CA MET A 1 -33.66 -22.86 -44.86
C MET A 1 -32.86 -22.72 -43.58
N LEU A 2 -33.25 -21.74 -42.77
CA LEU A 2 -32.85 -21.41 -41.39
C LEU A 2 -31.84 -22.34 -40.68
N ARG A 3 -30.65 -21.81 -40.37
CA ARG A 3 -29.92 -21.88 -39.08
C ARG A 3 -28.50 -21.34 -39.26
N LEU A 4 -28.39 -20.03 -39.49
CA LEU A 4 -27.15 -19.26 -39.50
C LEU A 4 -27.52 -17.84 -39.06
N ALA A 5 -27.81 -17.72 -37.77
CA ALA A 5 -28.01 -16.46 -37.08
C ALA A 5 -27.67 -16.71 -35.62
N VAL A 6 -27.03 -15.73 -34.99
CA VAL A 6 -26.51 -15.69 -33.61
C VAL A 6 -25.01 -16.04 -33.53
N ILE A 7 -24.23 -15.02 -33.14
CA ILE A 7 -22.78 -14.94 -32.93
C ILE A 7 -21.95 -14.58 -34.17
N ALA A 8 -22.43 -13.56 -34.89
CA ALA A 8 -21.60 -12.67 -35.70
C ALA A 8 -21.97 -11.21 -35.37
N VAL A 9 -21.91 -10.85 -34.08
CA VAL A 9 -21.95 -9.47 -33.58
C VAL A 9 -21.13 -9.42 -32.28
N LEU A 10 -19.81 -9.50 -32.39
CA LEU A 10 -18.89 -9.16 -31.30
C LEU A 10 -17.62 -8.45 -31.81
N ALA A 11 -17.64 -8.01 -33.08
CA ALA A 11 -16.63 -7.13 -33.64
C ALA A 11 -17.35 -5.91 -34.24
N LEU A 12 -17.02 -4.73 -33.69
CA LEU A 12 -17.32 -3.37 -34.18
C LEU A 12 -18.68 -2.76 -33.80
N SER A 13 -18.75 -2.18 -32.60
CA SER A 13 -19.48 -0.94 -32.24
C SER A 13 -19.51 -0.85 -30.70
N ALA A 14 -19.09 0.19 -29.98
CA ALA A 14 -18.55 1.49 -30.26
C ALA A 14 -17.83 1.89 -28.95
N CYS A 15 -16.63 2.46 -29.01
CA CYS A 15 -16.38 3.85 -28.58
C CYS A 15 -17.50 4.41 -27.69
N THR A 16 -17.49 4.08 -26.41
CA THR A 16 -18.05 4.94 -25.37
C THR A 16 -16.98 5.95 -24.98
N PRO A 17 -17.33 7.25 -24.90
CA PRO A 17 -16.35 8.29 -24.65
C PRO A 17 -15.75 8.03 -23.26
N SER A 18 -14.42 8.00 -23.20
CA SER A 18 -13.70 8.31 -21.98
C SER A 18 -14.22 9.68 -21.53
N GLN A 19 -15.07 9.72 -20.50
CA GLN A 19 -15.34 10.96 -19.81
C GLN A 19 -14.01 11.39 -19.20
N ALA A 20 -13.38 12.35 -19.86
CA ALA A 20 -12.22 13.01 -19.33
C ALA A 20 -12.61 13.59 -17.97
N VAL A 21 -11.86 13.22 -16.94
CA VAL A 21 -11.84 13.95 -15.68
C VAL A 21 -11.51 15.41 -16.02
N PRO A 22 -12.29 16.41 -15.58
CA PRO A 22 -12.00 17.79 -15.90
C PRO A 22 -10.61 18.16 -15.35
N SER A 23 -9.66 18.37 -16.26
CA SER A 23 -8.35 18.94 -15.95
C SER A 23 -8.49 20.47 -15.91
N PRO A 24 -7.89 21.16 -14.94
CA PRO A 24 -7.97 22.61 -14.87
C PRO A 24 -7.27 23.24 -16.08
N SER A 25 -8.04 23.98 -16.89
CA SER A 25 -7.50 24.83 -17.95
C SER A 25 -6.69 25.97 -17.33
N LEU A 26 -5.47 26.17 -17.84
CA LEU A 26 -4.61 27.31 -17.54
C LEU A 26 -5.36 28.61 -17.87
N ALA A 27 -5.66 29.40 -16.86
CA ALA A 27 -6.23 30.74 -17.02
C ALA A 27 -5.21 31.68 -17.70
N PRO A 28 -5.65 32.62 -18.56
CA PRO A 28 -4.78 33.63 -19.14
C PRO A 28 -4.27 34.61 -18.06
N PRO A 29 -3.11 35.27 -18.29
CA PRO A 29 -2.46 36.07 -17.24
C PRO A 29 -3.30 37.29 -16.91
N SER A 30 -3.77 37.37 -15.67
CA SER A 30 -4.44 38.54 -15.11
C SER A 30 -3.39 39.55 -14.59
N SER A 31 -3.55 40.79 -15.03
CA SER A 31 -2.84 42.00 -14.60
C SER A 31 -2.83 42.16 -13.07
N PRO A 32 -1.84 42.89 -12.50
CA PRO A 32 -1.48 42.77 -11.08
C PRO A 32 -2.59 43.31 -10.18
N GLN A 33 -3.32 42.42 -9.52
CA GLN A 33 -4.26 42.77 -8.46
C GLN A 33 -3.49 43.03 -7.16
N SER A 34 -3.49 44.31 -6.80
CA SER A 34 -3.15 44.86 -5.49
C SER A 34 -3.75 44.04 -4.33
N GLY A 35 -2.88 43.58 -3.43
CA GLY A 35 -3.25 43.27 -2.04
C GLY A 35 -4.09 42.03 -1.80
N ALA A 36 -3.76 40.89 -2.42
CA ALA A 36 -4.30 39.62 -1.95
C ALA A 36 -3.77 39.32 -0.54
N ALA A 37 -4.65 39.35 0.47
CA ALA A 37 -4.36 38.75 1.77
C ALA A 37 -3.84 37.33 1.53
N ARG A 38 -2.65 37.02 2.05
CA ARG A 38 -2.03 35.70 1.89
C ARG A 38 -3.05 34.66 2.40
N ALA A 39 -3.53 33.80 1.52
CA ALA A 39 -4.43 32.73 1.91
C ALA A 39 -3.78 31.96 3.08
N PRO A 40 -4.54 31.60 4.13
CA PRO A 40 -3.97 30.88 5.26
C PRO A 40 -3.32 29.60 4.75
N ALA A 41 -2.10 29.33 5.23
CA ALA A 41 -1.32 28.18 4.79
C ALA A 41 -2.01 26.87 5.17
N ASP A 42 -1.87 25.86 4.32
CA ASP A 42 -2.41 24.52 4.57
C ASP A 42 -1.88 23.95 5.90
N VAL A 43 -2.72 23.15 6.54
CA VAL A 43 -2.45 22.53 7.84
C VAL A 43 -1.90 21.12 7.61
N LYS A 44 -0.71 20.84 8.14
CA LYS A 44 -0.17 19.47 8.18
C LYS A 44 -0.91 18.66 9.25
N VAL A 45 -1.47 17.53 8.84
CA VAL A 45 -2.11 16.53 9.72
C VAL A 45 -1.27 15.27 9.73
N ASN A 46 -0.91 14.80 10.92
CA ASN A 46 -0.14 13.58 11.11
C ASN A 46 -1.05 12.43 11.52
N LEU A 47 -1.02 11.35 10.76
CA LEU A 47 -1.71 10.09 11.04
C LEU A 47 -0.70 9.10 11.62
N TYR A 48 -0.21 9.36 12.84
CA TYR A 48 0.93 8.64 13.43
C TYR A 48 0.79 7.11 13.44
N ASP A 49 -0.40 6.61 13.77
CA ASP A 49 -0.69 5.16 13.78
C ASP A 49 -0.55 4.52 12.39
N ARG A 50 -0.66 5.32 11.33
CA ARG A 50 -0.48 4.91 9.94
C ARG A 50 0.83 5.39 9.34
N GLY A 51 1.63 6.16 10.07
CA GLY A 51 2.96 6.65 9.65
C GLY A 51 2.89 7.48 8.38
N LEU A 52 1.86 8.30 8.29
CA LEU A 52 1.54 9.16 7.16
C LEU A 52 1.30 10.57 7.66
N SER A 53 1.54 11.55 6.79
CA SER A 53 1.00 12.89 6.94
C SER A 53 0.37 13.34 5.64
N LEU A 54 -0.51 14.33 5.74
CA LEU A 54 -1.10 15.04 4.62
C LEU A 54 -1.28 16.51 4.99
N GLU A 55 -1.49 17.35 3.99
CA GLU A 55 -1.79 18.76 4.12
C GLU A 55 -3.24 18.98 3.68
N ILE A 56 -3.97 19.81 4.44
CA ILE A 56 -5.35 20.19 4.13
C ILE A 56 -5.53 21.70 4.15
N PRO A 57 -6.51 22.24 3.40
CA PRO A 57 -6.84 23.65 3.47
C PRO A 57 -7.17 24.09 4.90
N ALA A 58 -6.56 25.18 5.37
CA ALA A 58 -6.80 25.69 6.74
C ALA A 58 -8.26 26.04 7.04
N ARG A 59 -9.06 26.30 6.00
CA ARG A 59 -10.50 26.58 6.11
C ARG A 59 -11.36 25.33 6.31
N TRP A 60 -10.79 24.13 6.17
CA TRP A 60 -11.51 22.86 6.35
C TRP A 60 -11.46 22.42 7.80
N THR A 61 -12.55 21.78 8.24
CA THR A 61 -12.56 21.06 9.53
C THR A 61 -12.09 19.64 9.31
N TRP A 62 -11.45 19.04 10.32
CA TRP A 62 -10.87 17.71 10.20
C TRP A 62 -10.81 16.96 11.53
N ASN A 63 -10.71 15.63 11.42
CA ASN A 63 -10.53 14.71 12.53
C ASN A 63 -9.59 13.58 12.09
N ALA A 64 -8.55 13.33 12.89
CA ALA A 64 -7.53 12.30 12.68
C ALA A 64 -7.62 11.17 13.72
N ALA A 65 -8.83 10.74 14.05
CA ALA A 65 -9.07 9.61 14.95
C ALA A 65 -9.34 8.32 14.18
N VAL A 66 -8.76 7.22 14.65
CA VAL A 66 -9.11 5.89 14.16
C VAL A 66 -10.51 5.52 14.64
N GLY A 67 -11.42 5.24 13.71
CA GLY A 67 -12.76 4.77 14.02
C GLY A 67 -13.21 3.70 13.05
N PHE A 68 -13.77 2.60 13.57
CA PHE A 68 -14.55 1.69 12.73
C PHE A 68 -15.81 2.44 12.30
N VAL A 69 -15.92 2.72 11.01
CA VAL A 69 -17.14 3.33 10.48
C VAL A 69 -18.18 2.24 10.36
N ASN A 70 -17.82 1.13 9.71
CA ASN A 70 -18.65 -0.05 9.62
C ASN A 70 -17.87 -1.32 9.94
N ARG A 71 -18.54 -2.46 9.79
CA ARG A 71 -17.92 -3.75 10.05
C ARG A 71 -16.66 -3.96 9.21
N ALA A 72 -16.57 -3.50 7.97
CA ALA A 72 -15.46 -3.79 7.06
C ALA A 72 -14.41 -2.67 6.90
N THR A 73 -14.68 -1.47 7.43
CA THR A 73 -13.94 -0.24 7.11
C THR A 73 -13.47 0.47 8.37
N SER A 74 -12.19 0.81 8.39
CA SER A 74 -11.58 1.69 9.39
C SER A 74 -11.28 3.04 8.74
N ARG A 75 -11.72 4.14 9.36
CA ARG A 75 -11.38 5.50 8.94
C ARG A 75 -10.28 6.04 9.83
N TYR A 76 -9.24 6.61 9.22
CA TYR A 76 -8.10 7.24 9.91
C TYR A 76 -8.12 8.75 9.86
N PHE A 77 -8.82 9.28 8.85
CA PHE A 77 -8.89 10.70 8.62
C PHE A 77 -10.22 11.05 7.97
N LEU A 78 -10.78 12.19 8.38
CA LEU A 78 -11.93 12.82 7.75
C LEU A 78 -11.72 14.32 7.74
N ALA A 79 -11.91 14.97 6.60
CA ALA A 79 -11.96 16.42 6.50
C ALA A 79 -13.09 16.87 5.57
N ALA A 80 -13.60 18.07 5.82
CA ALA A 80 -14.61 18.69 4.97
C ALA A 80 -14.51 20.22 4.99
N ASN A 81 -15.01 20.86 3.94
CA ASN A 81 -15.13 22.33 3.83
C ASN A 81 -16.25 22.95 4.70
N GLY A 82 -16.67 22.26 5.76
CA GLY A 82 -17.68 22.69 6.74
C GLY A 82 -17.67 21.75 7.95
N PRO A 83 -18.59 21.90 8.92
CA PRO A 83 -18.59 21.08 10.14
C PRO A 83 -18.71 19.58 9.84
N LEU A 84 -17.92 18.75 10.53
CA LEU A 84 -17.98 17.28 10.38
C LEU A 84 -19.25 16.67 10.97
N THR A 85 -19.88 17.34 11.95
CA THR A 85 -21.13 16.90 12.60
C THR A 85 -22.33 16.90 11.66
N ASP A 86 -22.26 17.67 10.58
CA ASP A 86 -23.36 17.86 9.63
C ASP A 86 -23.26 16.88 8.45
N LEU A 87 -22.25 16.01 8.45
CA LEU A 87 -22.06 15.04 7.38
C LEU A 87 -23.11 13.93 7.50
N PRO A 88 -23.83 13.63 6.42
CA PRO A 88 -24.79 12.53 6.41
C PRO A 88 -24.02 11.22 6.54
N VAL A 89 -24.58 10.29 7.30
CA VAL A 89 -24.01 8.97 7.51
C VAL A 89 -24.94 7.89 6.99
N VAL A 90 -24.37 6.86 6.37
CA VAL A 90 -25.12 5.70 5.93
C VAL A 90 -25.72 5.02 7.16
N PRO A 91 -27.06 4.82 7.21
CA PRO A 91 -27.72 4.22 8.37
C PRO A 91 -27.14 2.86 8.75
N GLY A 92 -26.81 2.68 10.04
CA GLY A 92 -26.22 1.44 10.57
C GLY A 92 -24.78 1.16 10.13
N ASN A 93 -24.14 2.07 9.40
CA ASN A 93 -22.83 1.89 8.78
C ASN A 93 -21.86 3.05 9.10
N GLY A 94 -22.31 4.24 9.50
CA GLY A 94 -21.42 5.32 9.98
C GLY A 94 -20.44 5.89 8.94
N ASP A 95 -20.38 5.31 7.74
CA ASP A 95 -19.68 5.83 6.58
C ASP A 95 -20.39 7.10 6.08
N VAL A 96 -19.67 7.99 5.40
CA VAL A 96 -20.27 9.21 4.85
C VAL A 96 -21.17 8.82 3.68
N ASP A 97 -22.43 9.23 3.73
CA ASP A 97 -23.37 8.99 2.64
C ASP A 97 -23.17 10.03 1.54
N ALA A 98 -22.42 9.65 0.50
CA ALA A 98 -22.18 10.50 -0.66
C ALA A 98 -23.48 10.90 -1.38
N SER A 99 -24.52 10.05 -1.35
CA SER A 99 -25.79 10.31 -2.03
C SER A 99 -26.62 11.39 -1.34
N ALA A 100 -26.45 11.55 -0.03
CA ALA A 100 -27.15 12.54 0.77
C ALA A 100 -26.30 13.78 1.08
N LEU A 101 -25.12 13.92 0.46
CA LEU A 101 -24.19 15.00 0.77
C LEU A 101 -24.87 16.37 0.57
N PRO A 102 -24.77 17.32 1.52
CA PRO A 102 -25.36 18.63 1.36
C PRO A 102 -24.74 19.39 0.18
N THR A 103 -25.51 20.32 -0.39
CA THR A 103 -25.04 21.26 -1.42
C THR A 103 -23.80 22.01 -0.95
N GLY A 104 -22.88 22.31 -1.87
CA GLY A 104 -21.69 23.08 -1.55
C GLY A 104 -20.57 22.29 -0.85
N ARG A 105 -20.77 21.00 -0.53
CA ARG A 105 -19.85 20.24 0.32
C ARG A 105 -18.80 19.46 -0.45
N VAL A 106 -17.60 19.44 0.12
CA VAL A 106 -16.48 18.56 -0.24
C VAL A 106 -16.02 17.83 1.01
N VAL A 107 -15.76 16.54 0.88
CA VAL A 107 -15.29 15.65 1.94
C VAL A 107 -14.15 14.80 1.41
N VAL A 108 -13.09 14.66 2.21
CA VAL A 108 -11.97 13.74 1.94
C VAL A 108 -11.76 12.85 3.15
N ALA A 109 -11.57 11.55 2.94
CA ALA A 109 -11.29 10.58 3.97
C ALA A 109 -10.08 9.71 3.60
N VAL A 110 -9.37 9.21 4.62
CA VAL A 110 -8.37 8.13 4.47
C VAL A 110 -8.89 6.90 5.19
N GLU A 111 -9.04 5.80 4.47
CA GLU A 111 -9.76 4.59 4.93
C GLU A 111 -8.98 3.30 4.59
N GLU A 112 -9.19 2.25 5.39
CA GLU A 112 -8.71 0.88 5.15
C GLU A 112 -9.90 -0.09 5.15
N PHE A 113 -9.90 -1.01 4.17
CA PHE A 113 -10.96 -2.00 3.96
C PHE A 113 -10.38 -3.41 4.12
N CYS A 114 -10.23 -3.89 5.36
CA CYS A 114 -9.41 -5.07 5.66
C CYS A 114 -10.01 -6.15 6.58
N ARG A 115 -11.32 -6.18 6.85
CA ARG A 115 -11.85 -7.17 7.83
C ARG A 115 -11.97 -8.61 7.32
N LEU A 116 -12.47 -8.84 6.11
CA LEU A 116 -12.64 -10.20 5.54
C LEU A 116 -11.61 -10.51 4.45
N GLY A 117 -10.99 -9.46 3.92
CA GLY A 117 -9.94 -9.46 2.93
C GLY A 117 -9.56 -8.01 2.67
N CYS A 118 -8.27 -7.73 2.59
CA CYS A 118 -7.80 -6.39 2.30
C CYS A 118 -8.02 -6.06 0.83
N SER A 119 -8.85 -5.04 0.57
CA SER A 119 -8.96 -4.44 -0.75
C SER A 119 -7.86 -3.41 -0.96
N GLY A 120 -7.46 -3.18 -2.21
CA GLY A 120 -6.48 -2.16 -2.58
C GLY A 120 -5.34 -2.71 -3.44
N PRO A 121 -4.35 -1.87 -3.77
CA PRO A 121 -3.21 -2.29 -4.60
C PRO A 121 -2.45 -3.44 -3.94
N THR A 122 -2.02 -4.40 -4.76
CA THR A 122 -1.23 -5.56 -4.31
C THR A 122 0.25 -5.24 -4.13
N THR A 123 0.73 -4.18 -4.77
CA THR A 123 2.12 -3.70 -4.71
C THR A 123 2.21 -2.32 -4.06
N GLU A 124 3.39 -1.98 -3.54
CA GLU A 124 3.68 -0.65 -3.01
C GLU A 124 3.37 0.44 -4.04
N THR A 125 2.78 1.54 -3.58
CA THR A 125 2.43 2.68 -4.42
C THR A 125 3.47 3.78 -4.26
N ALA A 126 3.99 4.25 -5.40
CA ALA A 126 4.86 5.41 -5.45
C ALA A 126 4.09 6.67 -5.02
N LEU A 127 4.77 7.55 -4.28
CA LEU A 127 4.23 8.84 -3.85
C LEU A 127 5.03 9.98 -4.53
N PRO A 128 4.41 11.13 -4.83
CA PRO A 128 3.05 11.54 -4.48
C PRO A 128 1.97 10.85 -5.34
N LEU A 129 0.75 10.77 -4.80
CA LEU A 129 -0.41 10.26 -5.54
C LEU A 129 -0.88 11.29 -6.58
N ASP A 130 -1.38 10.79 -7.72
CA ASP A 130 -1.96 11.61 -8.78
C ASP A 130 -3.49 11.45 -8.82
N TRP A 131 -4.21 12.53 -8.49
CA TRP A 131 -5.68 12.55 -8.48
C TRP A 131 -6.30 12.22 -9.85
N SER A 132 -5.56 12.41 -10.95
CA SER A 132 -6.03 12.04 -12.29
C SER A 132 -6.30 10.54 -12.44
N THR A 133 -5.72 9.72 -11.57
CA THR A 133 -5.88 8.25 -11.54
C THR A 133 -7.04 7.78 -10.67
N ALA A 134 -7.78 8.71 -10.05
CA ALA A 134 -8.94 8.38 -9.22
C ALA A 134 -10.03 7.70 -10.04
N ALA A 135 -10.64 6.66 -9.45
CA ALA A 135 -11.70 5.88 -10.07
C ALA A 135 -12.99 5.97 -9.25
N PRO A 136 -14.16 5.72 -9.86
CA PRO A 136 -15.42 5.56 -9.13
C PRO A 136 -15.26 4.53 -8.01
N PHE A 137 -15.68 4.90 -6.80
CA PHE A 137 -15.44 4.10 -5.61
C PHE A 137 -16.32 2.83 -5.58
N PHE A 138 -15.69 1.65 -5.71
CA PHE A 138 -16.33 0.32 -5.69
C PHE A 138 -17.64 0.18 -6.50
N GLY A 139 -17.75 0.90 -7.62
CA GLY A 139 -18.93 0.82 -8.51
C GLY A 139 -20.24 1.28 -7.86
N ARG A 140 -20.19 2.08 -6.79
CA ARG A 140 -21.38 2.71 -6.20
C ARG A 140 -21.94 3.74 -7.17
N THR A 141 -23.25 3.71 -7.38
CA THR A 141 -23.97 4.75 -8.13
C THR A 141 -24.42 5.84 -7.16
N VAL A 142 -23.91 7.04 -7.36
CA VAL A 142 -24.39 8.26 -6.68
C VAL A 142 -25.36 9.02 -7.60
N PRO A 143 -26.26 9.85 -7.05
CA PRO A 143 -27.05 10.80 -7.85
C PRO A 143 -26.18 11.63 -8.79
N SER A 144 -26.71 12.08 -9.92
CA SER A 144 -25.92 12.76 -10.97
C SER A 144 -25.30 14.09 -10.55
N ASP A 145 -25.82 14.71 -9.49
CA ASP A 145 -25.32 15.95 -8.89
C ASP A 145 -24.40 15.69 -7.68
N ARG A 146 -24.01 14.43 -7.48
CA ARG A 146 -23.09 13.98 -6.44
C ARG A 146 -21.98 13.16 -7.07
N HIS A 147 -20.82 13.21 -6.44
CA HIS A 147 -19.62 12.59 -6.96
C HIS A 147 -18.89 11.85 -5.84
N GLU A 148 -18.36 10.68 -6.16
CA GLU A 148 -17.52 9.89 -5.27
C GLU A 148 -16.41 9.23 -6.09
N ALA A 149 -15.17 9.49 -5.70
CA ALA A 149 -13.99 8.93 -6.36
C ALA A 149 -12.93 8.58 -5.32
N ALA A 150 -12.08 7.61 -5.65
CA ALA A 150 -11.02 7.18 -4.77
C ALA A 150 -9.73 6.79 -5.49
N ILE A 151 -8.64 6.88 -4.74
CA ILE A 151 -7.34 6.29 -5.10
C ILE A 151 -6.99 5.29 -4.03
N GLY A 152 -6.82 4.02 -4.43
CA GLY A 152 -6.18 3.01 -3.60
C GLY A 152 -4.66 3.17 -3.67
N PHE A 153 -3.98 3.08 -2.54
CA PHE A 153 -2.53 3.11 -2.45
C PHE A 153 -2.05 2.12 -1.38
N ARG A 154 -0.85 1.58 -1.52
CA ARG A 154 -0.22 0.71 -0.52
C ARG A 154 1.03 1.36 0.02
N LEU A 155 1.13 1.42 1.34
CA LEU A 155 2.26 1.95 2.08
C LEU A 155 2.75 0.92 3.10
N PHE A 156 3.97 0.42 2.94
CA PHE A 156 4.58 -0.52 3.88
C PHE A 156 3.65 -1.71 4.19
N ASP A 157 3.15 -2.32 3.12
CA ASP A 157 2.19 -3.44 3.12
C ASP A 157 0.79 -3.12 3.67
N GLN A 158 0.49 -1.85 3.95
CA GLN A 158 -0.82 -1.38 4.38
C GLN A 158 -1.59 -0.84 3.18
N PRO A 159 -2.64 -1.53 2.70
CA PRO A 159 -3.51 -0.99 1.66
C PRO A 159 -4.47 0.03 2.28
N LEU A 160 -4.49 1.21 1.69
CA LEU A 160 -5.26 2.37 2.10
C LEU A 160 -5.97 2.98 0.90
N PHE A 161 -6.98 3.79 1.16
CA PHE A 161 -7.69 4.56 0.16
C PHE A 161 -7.82 6.00 0.59
N VAL A 162 -7.63 6.91 -0.36
CA VAL A 162 -8.12 8.28 -0.25
C VAL A 162 -9.44 8.33 -0.98
N VAL A 163 -10.52 8.66 -0.27
CA VAL A 163 -11.87 8.76 -0.84
C VAL A 163 -12.30 10.21 -0.77
N ALA A 164 -12.69 10.78 -1.91
CA ALA A 164 -13.27 12.12 -1.99
C ALA A 164 -14.73 12.06 -2.43
N ARG A 165 -15.57 12.87 -1.78
CA ARG A 165 -17.01 12.99 -2.03
C ARG A 165 -17.36 14.46 -2.17
N TRP A 166 -18.10 14.86 -3.20
CA TRP A 166 -18.50 16.26 -3.36
C TRP A 166 -19.85 16.40 -4.07
N ALA A 167 -20.53 17.52 -3.80
CA ALA A 167 -21.68 17.96 -4.56
C ALA A 167 -21.23 18.76 -5.79
N ASP A 168 -21.97 18.68 -6.90
CA ASP A 168 -21.60 19.33 -8.16
C ASP A 168 -21.52 20.87 -8.05
N ASP A 169 -22.28 21.45 -7.12
CA ASP A 169 -22.29 22.88 -6.80
C ASP A 169 -21.27 23.28 -5.72
N ALA A 170 -20.37 22.38 -5.32
CA ALA A 170 -19.30 22.69 -4.38
C ALA A 170 -18.36 23.78 -4.92
N PRO A 171 -17.79 24.65 -4.06
CA PRO A 171 -16.87 25.69 -4.49
C PRO A 171 -15.71 25.10 -5.31
N ALA A 172 -15.47 25.65 -6.50
CA ALA A 172 -14.42 25.14 -7.39
C ALA A 172 -13.03 25.08 -6.72
N ALA A 173 -12.75 26.01 -5.80
CA ALA A 173 -11.52 26.03 -5.00
C ALA A 173 -11.41 24.86 -4.01
N ASP A 174 -12.54 24.34 -3.50
CA ASP A 174 -12.55 23.16 -2.61
C ASP A 174 -12.48 21.86 -3.42
N ILE A 175 -13.14 21.79 -4.58
CA ILE A 175 -13.01 20.65 -5.51
C ILE A 175 -11.55 20.54 -5.98
N ALA A 176 -10.92 21.66 -6.40
CA ALA A 176 -9.52 21.70 -6.80
C ALA A 176 -8.56 21.34 -5.65
N ALA A 177 -8.93 21.63 -4.40
CA ALA A 177 -8.10 21.31 -3.23
C ALA A 177 -7.96 19.79 -3.00
N ILE A 178 -8.90 18.96 -3.49
CA ILE A 178 -8.81 17.49 -3.37
C ILE A 178 -7.48 16.98 -3.93
N ALA A 179 -7.08 17.46 -5.11
CA ALA A 179 -5.82 17.05 -5.73
C ALA A 179 -4.59 17.49 -4.90
N GLY A 180 -4.67 18.66 -4.25
CA GLY A 180 -3.64 19.14 -3.32
C GLY A 180 -3.49 18.22 -2.11
N VAL A 181 -4.62 17.87 -1.48
CA VAL A 181 -4.65 16.94 -0.33
C VAL A 181 -4.07 15.59 -0.73
N VAL A 182 -4.51 15.01 -1.84
CA VAL A 182 -4.05 13.71 -2.36
C VAL A 182 -2.54 13.72 -2.64
N ARG A 183 -2.05 14.76 -3.31
CA ARG A 183 -0.63 14.90 -3.67
C ARG A 183 0.27 15.10 -2.44
N SER A 184 -0.26 15.65 -1.35
CA SER A 184 0.50 15.92 -0.12
C SER A 184 0.78 14.67 0.72
N ILE A 185 0.08 13.57 0.45
CA ILE A 185 0.20 12.32 1.22
C ILE A 185 1.61 11.77 1.09
N ARG A 186 2.28 11.62 2.23
CA ARG A 186 3.66 11.14 2.33
C ARG A 186 3.89 10.41 3.65
N PRO A 187 4.87 9.49 3.70
CA PRO A 187 5.20 8.85 4.96
C PRO A 187 5.73 9.89 5.95
N ASP A 188 5.36 9.77 7.22
CA ASP A 188 5.84 10.64 8.29
C ASP A 188 6.05 9.83 9.58
N PRO A 189 7.29 9.75 10.12
CA PRO A 189 8.51 10.35 9.56
C PRO A 189 8.87 9.77 8.19
N ALA A 190 9.69 10.50 7.42
CA ALA A 190 10.20 9.97 6.16
C ALA A 190 11.03 8.69 6.44
N PRO A 191 10.90 7.62 5.64
CA PRO A 191 11.67 6.40 5.86
C PRO A 191 13.16 6.70 5.64
N PRO A 192 14.06 6.23 6.53
CA PRO A 192 15.49 6.39 6.34
C PRO A 192 15.96 5.61 5.09
N ALA A 193 17.13 5.96 4.55
CA ALA A 193 17.72 5.24 3.42
C ALA A 193 18.09 3.78 3.78
N THR A 194 18.45 3.53 5.03
CA THR A 194 18.78 2.21 5.59
C THR A 194 18.40 2.15 7.07
N GLY A 195 18.18 0.95 7.59
CA GLY A 195 17.87 0.72 9.01
C GLY A 195 16.38 0.50 9.28
N GLU A 196 16.02 0.44 10.56
CA GLU A 196 14.66 0.12 10.98
C GLU A 196 13.69 1.29 10.72
N TYR A 197 12.50 0.95 10.22
CA TYR A 197 11.37 1.85 10.05
C TYR A 197 10.06 1.10 10.26
N ARG A 198 9.42 1.33 11.41
CA ARG A 198 8.09 0.80 11.75
C ARG A 198 7.97 -0.72 11.58
N GLY A 199 9.01 -1.44 11.99
CA GLY A 199 9.14 -2.89 11.90
C GLY A 199 9.61 -3.43 10.55
N TRP A 200 10.06 -2.56 9.66
CA TRP A 200 10.73 -2.92 8.41
C TRP A 200 12.22 -2.57 8.49
N ASP A 201 13.06 -3.46 7.99
CA ASP A 201 14.50 -3.25 7.85
C ASP A 201 14.82 -2.79 6.42
N GLY A 202 15.29 -1.55 6.30
CA GLY A 202 15.72 -0.95 5.05
C GLY A 202 17.14 -1.38 4.70
N LEU A 203 17.29 -2.04 3.56
CA LEU A 203 18.57 -2.57 3.06
C LEU A 203 19.28 -1.63 2.08
N GLY A 204 18.64 -0.51 1.75
CA GLY A 204 19.14 0.44 0.76
C GLY A 204 18.66 0.13 -0.66
N PRO A 205 19.29 0.76 -1.67
CA PRO A 205 18.84 0.70 -3.06
C PRO A 205 18.91 -0.72 -3.64
N LEU A 206 17.87 -1.14 -4.34
CA LEU A 206 17.82 -2.42 -5.06
C LEU A 206 18.99 -2.55 -6.06
N ALA A 207 19.39 -1.43 -6.67
CA ALA A 207 20.52 -1.37 -7.60
C ALA A 207 21.86 -1.79 -6.98
N ASN A 208 21.99 -1.74 -5.65
CA ASN A 208 23.20 -2.14 -4.94
C ASN A 208 23.22 -3.64 -4.60
N ILE A 209 22.12 -4.37 -4.86
CA ILE A 209 22.00 -5.81 -4.61
C ILE A 209 22.11 -6.54 -5.95
N ALA A 210 23.22 -7.24 -6.15
CA ALA A 210 23.56 -7.86 -7.43
C ALA A 210 22.58 -8.98 -7.81
N VAL A 211 22.16 -9.05 -9.08
CA VAL A 211 21.34 -10.16 -9.57
C VAL A 211 22.12 -11.48 -9.44
N GLY A 212 21.47 -12.49 -8.86
CA GLY A 212 22.06 -13.80 -8.54
C GLY A 212 22.71 -13.88 -7.16
N SER A 213 22.77 -12.79 -6.39
CA SER A 213 23.42 -12.81 -5.07
C SER A 213 22.56 -13.49 -4.00
N VAL A 214 23.24 -14.21 -3.11
CA VAL A 214 22.72 -14.63 -1.81
C VAL A 214 23.58 -13.98 -0.75
N THR A 215 22.99 -13.16 0.12
CA THR A 215 23.73 -12.39 1.13
C THR A 215 23.10 -12.57 2.50
N LEU A 216 23.90 -12.95 3.49
CA LEU A 216 23.46 -12.95 4.87
C LEU A 216 23.45 -11.51 5.39
N THR A 217 22.27 -10.99 5.68
CA THR A 217 22.06 -9.66 6.21
C THR A 217 22.03 -9.73 7.74
N PRO A 218 22.93 -9.03 8.45
CA PRO A 218 22.85 -8.91 9.90
C PRO A 218 21.63 -8.07 10.28
N LEU A 219 21.11 -8.25 11.49
CA LEU A 219 20.09 -7.35 12.02
C LEU A 219 20.64 -5.92 12.09
N PRO A 220 19.83 -4.90 11.77
CA PRO A 220 20.27 -3.52 11.93
C PRO A 220 20.62 -3.23 13.39
N ALA A 221 21.72 -2.50 13.59
CA ALA A 221 22.10 -2.03 14.92
C ALA A 221 20.98 -1.14 15.48
N GLY A 222 20.45 -1.48 16.66
CA GLY A 222 19.31 -0.78 17.26
C GLY A 222 17.94 -1.29 16.84
N ALA A 223 17.85 -2.45 16.17
CA ALA A 223 16.59 -3.15 15.99
C ALA A 223 15.84 -3.22 17.34
N ILE A 224 14.59 -2.76 17.36
CA ILE A 224 13.76 -2.81 18.56
C ILE A 224 13.56 -4.29 18.88
N ILE A 225 14.21 -4.77 19.94
CA ILE A 225 13.98 -6.09 20.51
C ILE A 225 12.52 -6.11 20.96
N ARG A 226 11.65 -6.65 20.11
CA ARG A 226 10.23 -6.80 20.42
C ARG A 226 10.08 -7.83 21.56
N PRO A 227 9.04 -7.71 22.42
CA PRO A 227 8.91 -8.54 23.62
C PRO A 227 9.12 -10.04 23.35
N PRO A 228 9.71 -10.78 24.31
CA PRO A 228 10.37 -12.08 24.10
C PRO A 228 9.48 -13.25 23.67
N TYR A 229 8.18 -13.05 23.46
CA TYR A 229 7.26 -14.09 22.99
C TYR A 229 7.25 -14.25 21.46
N ARG A 230 8.02 -13.46 20.71
CA ARG A 230 8.18 -13.60 19.24
C ARG A 230 9.68 -13.70 18.91
N THR A 231 10.26 -14.85 19.25
CA THR A 231 11.70 -15.20 19.30
C THR A 231 12.48 -15.15 17.97
N TYR A 232 11.88 -14.62 16.90
CA TYR A 232 12.39 -14.80 15.55
C TYR A 232 12.85 -13.49 14.88
N ASP A 233 12.37 -12.34 15.37
CA ASP A 233 12.73 -11.00 14.91
C ASP A 233 14.18 -10.57 15.25
N ASN A 234 14.98 -11.46 15.84
CA ASN A 234 16.33 -11.18 16.32
C ASN A 234 17.38 -12.16 15.75
N ALA A 235 17.19 -12.67 14.54
CA ALA A 235 18.20 -13.43 13.81
C ALA A 235 18.58 -12.73 12.49
N PRO A 236 19.82 -12.90 12.00
CA PRO A 236 20.16 -12.58 10.62
C PRO A 236 19.19 -13.25 9.63
N PHE A 237 19.13 -12.73 8.41
CA PHE A 237 18.32 -13.32 7.34
C PHE A 237 19.06 -13.29 6.01
N TYR A 238 18.78 -14.25 5.16
CA TYR A 238 19.31 -14.27 3.80
C TYR A 238 18.49 -13.35 2.92
N VAL A 239 19.16 -12.56 2.08
CA VAL A 239 18.57 -11.82 0.98
C VAL A 239 19.02 -12.46 -0.32
N VAL A 240 18.06 -12.80 -1.17
CA VAL A 240 18.28 -13.53 -2.41
C VAL A 240 17.73 -12.70 -3.55
N ARG A 241 18.60 -12.23 -4.44
CA ARG A 241 18.21 -11.45 -5.61
C ARG A 241 18.13 -12.36 -6.83
N GLY A 242 16.91 -12.70 -7.24
CA GLY A 242 16.66 -13.37 -8.51
C GLY A 242 16.70 -12.38 -9.70
N LYS A 243 16.53 -12.91 -10.92
CA LYS A 243 16.40 -12.06 -12.12
C LYS A 243 15.15 -11.19 -12.08
N GLN A 244 14.03 -11.75 -11.62
CA GLN A 244 12.72 -11.09 -11.62
C GLN A 244 12.31 -10.51 -10.25
N GLY A 245 13.00 -10.87 -9.16
CA GLY A 245 12.51 -10.61 -7.81
C GLY A 245 13.61 -10.53 -6.76
N ILE A 246 13.22 -10.15 -5.55
CA ILE A 246 14.08 -10.17 -4.37
C ILE A 246 13.29 -10.85 -3.24
N TYR A 247 13.97 -11.76 -2.55
CA TYR A 247 13.39 -12.62 -1.54
C TYR A 247 14.23 -12.53 -0.27
N ALA A 248 13.60 -12.81 0.86
CA ALA A 248 14.32 -12.90 2.12
C ALA A 248 13.87 -14.13 2.91
N PHE A 249 14.82 -14.84 3.53
CA PHE A 249 14.57 -16.09 4.25
C PHE A 249 15.27 -16.06 5.61
N ALA A 250 14.64 -16.64 6.62
CA ALA A 250 15.23 -16.74 7.96
C ALA A 250 16.58 -17.49 7.92
N SER A 251 17.57 -17.07 8.71
CA SER A 251 18.83 -17.81 8.85
C SER A 251 18.74 -18.99 9.82
N ARG A 252 17.55 -19.27 10.38
CA ARG A 252 17.28 -20.38 11.30
C ARG A 252 15.98 -21.04 10.89
N ALA A 253 15.94 -22.37 10.94
CA ALA A 253 14.72 -23.10 10.63
C ALA A 253 13.70 -22.97 11.77
N PHE A 254 12.45 -22.64 11.45
CA PHE A 254 11.39 -22.47 12.46
C PHE A 254 11.11 -23.75 13.25
N PHE A 255 11.12 -24.92 12.58
CA PHE A 255 10.85 -26.21 13.22
C PHE A 255 11.96 -26.67 14.18
N ASN A 256 13.16 -26.09 14.11
CA ASN A 256 14.28 -26.44 14.98
C ASN A 256 15.27 -25.28 15.10
N GLN A 257 15.29 -24.60 16.25
CA GLN A 257 16.15 -23.43 16.45
C GLN A 257 17.65 -23.75 16.48
N SER A 258 18.05 -25.00 16.72
CA SER A 258 19.44 -25.45 16.63
C SER A 258 19.91 -25.61 15.17
N CYS A 259 19.00 -25.50 14.21
CA CYS A 259 19.25 -25.64 12.79
C CYS A 259 19.67 -24.28 12.19
N GLU A 260 20.95 -23.95 12.29
CA GLU A 260 21.52 -22.76 11.65
C GLU A 260 21.69 -22.98 10.15
N ILE A 261 21.01 -22.16 9.35
CA ILE A 261 21.03 -22.27 7.90
C ILE A 261 22.27 -21.56 7.36
N ARG A 262 23.03 -22.25 6.52
CA ARG A 262 24.23 -21.77 5.83
C ARG A 262 24.03 -21.84 4.33
N TYR A 263 24.44 -20.78 3.62
CA TYR A 263 24.51 -20.82 2.17
C TYR A 263 25.84 -21.44 1.72
N ASP A 264 25.77 -22.50 0.92
CA ASP A 264 26.90 -23.11 0.24
C ASP A 264 26.90 -22.68 -1.23
N ALA A 265 27.84 -21.81 -1.58
CA ALA A 265 27.98 -21.27 -2.93
C ALA A 265 28.49 -22.31 -3.95
N ALA A 266 29.15 -23.39 -3.53
CA ALA A 266 29.69 -24.40 -4.45
C ALA A 266 28.57 -25.24 -5.08
N ILE A 267 27.49 -25.45 -4.34
CA ILE A 267 26.32 -26.23 -4.76
C ILE A 267 25.06 -25.38 -4.93
N ASP A 268 25.14 -24.07 -4.68
CA ASP A 268 24.05 -23.09 -4.73
C ASP A 268 22.84 -23.45 -3.85
N ARG A 269 23.11 -23.87 -2.60
CA ARG A 269 22.07 -24.35 -1.67
C ARG A 269 22.12 -23.68 -0.30
N LEU A 270 20.96 -23.58 0.33
CA LEU A 270 20.84 -23.32 1.75
C LEU A 270 20.83 -24.68 2.47
N THR A 271 21.68 -24.86 3.47
CA THR A 271 21.85 -26.13 4.17
C THR A 271 21.80 -25.93 5.66
N CYS A 272 21.35 -26.96 6.38
CA CYS A 272 21.45 -27.03 7.81
C CYS A 272 21.79 -28.46 8.23
N ALA A 273 22.84 -28.61 9.04
CA ALA A 273 23.22 -29.89 9.63
C ALA A 273 22.86 -29.91 11.12
N ILE A 274 22.05 -30.89 11.52
CA ILE A 274 21.81 -31.24 12.92
C ILE A 274 22.31 -32.68 13.17
N PRO A 275 22.51 -33.11 14.42
CA PRO A 275 22.92 -34.49 14.68
C PRO A 275 22.02 -35.51 13.98
N GLY A 276 22.61 -36.32 13.09
CA GLY A 276 21.94 -37.39 12.36
C GLY A 276 21.13 -36.97 11.12
N ARG A 277 21.07 -35.68 10.75
CA ARG A 277 20.31 -35.24 9.56
C ARG A 277 20.86 -33.95 8.94
N VAL A 278 20.85 -33.90 7.60
CA VAL A 278 21.10 -32.68 6.82
C VAL A 278 19.81 -32.29 6.13
N TYR A 279 19.46 -31.01 6.22
CA TYR A 279 18.37 -30.38 5.49
C TYR A 279 18.96 -29.50 4.42
N GLU A 280 18.37 -29.54 3.23
CA GLU A 280 18.82 -28.77 2.08
C GLU A 280 17.63 -28.09 1.42
N TRP A 281 17.84 -26.85 1.01
CA TRP A 281 16.92 -26.05 0.22
C TRP A 281 17.65 -25.46 -0.98
N THR A 282 16.92 -25.16 -2.05
CA THR A 282 17.42 -24.26 -3.09
C THR A 282 17.74 -22.90 -2.48
N ARG A 283 18.52 -22.07 -3.19
CA ARG A 283 18.70 -20.67 -2.78
C ARG A 283 17.38 -19.87 -2.67
N PHE A 284 16.30 -20.35 -3.27
CA PHE A 284 14.95 -19.75 -3.18
C PHE A 284 14.07 -20.40 -2.09
N GLY A 285 14.67 -21.22 -1.23
CA GLY A 285 13.98 -21.77 -0.06
C GLY A 285 13.11 -23.00 -0.33
N THR A 286 13.16 -23.60 -1.53
CA THR A 286 12.47 -24.85 -1.85
C THR A 286 13.20 -26.03 -1.21
N TYR A 287 12.54 -26.84 -0.40
CA TYR A 287 13.13 -27.99 0.28
C TYR A 287 13.42 -29.14 -0.68
N LEU A 288 14.58 -29.78 -0.52
CA LEU A 288 15.10 -30.79 -1.44
C LEU A 288 15.12 -32.21 -0.84
N GLY A 289 14.80 -32.37 0.45
CA GLY A 289 14.84 -33.66 1.12
C GLY A 289 13.51 -34.42 1.12
N PRO A 290 13.48 -35.62 1.72
CA PRO A 290 12.23 -36.38 1.89
C PRO A 290 11.31 -35.70 2.92
N GLU A 291 10.00 -35.81 2.69
CA GLU A 291 8.97 -35.41 3.64
C GLU A 291 9.05 -36.21 4.96
N PRO A 292 8.57 -35.66 6.10
CA PRO A 292 8.00 -34.32 6.25
C PRO A 292 9.11 -33.28 6.48
N ALA A 293 9.24 -32.34 5.55
CA ALA A 293 9.87 -31.06 5.81
C ALA A 293 9.32 -30.03 4.81
N SER A 294 9.31 -28.77 5.25
CA SER A 294 8.69 -27.66 4.53
C SER A 294 9.73 -26.75 3.90
N ASN A 295 9.30 -25.98 2.92
CA ASN A 295 10.06 -24.87 2.36
C ASN A 295 10.40 -23.85 3.46
N LEU A 296 11.48 -23.08 3.23
CA LEU A 296 11.85 -22.00 4.14
C LEU A 296 10.75 -20.93 4.14
N THR A 297 10.39 -20.48 5.33
CA THR A 297 9.47 -19.36 5.49
C THR A 297 10.13 -18.10 4.96
N GLN A 298 9.48 -17.48 3.99
CA GLN A 298 9.91 -16.23 3.39
C GLN A 298 9.51 -15.05 4.29
N HIS A 299 10.40 -14.07 4.47
CA HIS A 299 10.05 -12.77 5.04
C HIS A 299 9.27 -11.92 4.03
N ARG A 300 8.51 -10.94 4.51
CA ARG A 300 7.89 -9.96 3.63
C ARG A 300 8.99 -9.10 3.04
N VAL A 301 9.00 -8.96 1.72
CA VAL A 301 9.91 -8.05 1.01
C VAL A 301 9.07 -7.11 0.16
N ILE A 302 9.37 -5.82 0.23
CA ILE A 302 8.83 -4.81 -0.66
C ILE A 302 9.96 -4.01 -1.29
N VAL A 303 9.73 -3.51 -2.50
CA VAL A 303 10.59 -2.51 -3.14
C VAL A 303 9.79 -1.23 -3.24
N ARG A 304 10.25 -0.17 -2.57
CA ARG A 304 9.60 1.12 -2.50
C ARG A 304 10.58 2.21 -2.90
N ASP A 305 10.23 3.00 -3.91
CA ASP A 305 11.08 4.11 -4.39
C ASP A 305 12.53 3.65 -4.68
N GLY A 306 12.66 2.43 -5.23
CA GLY A 306 13.94 1.78 -5.51
C GLY A 306 14.70 1.24 -4.28
N GLN A 307 14.16 1.37 -3.06
CA GLN A 307 14.72 0.84 -1.82
C GLN A 307 14.11 -0.51 -1.46
N VAL A 308 14.92 -1.41 -0.92
CA VAL A 308 14.48 -2.73 -0.45
C VAL A 308 14.18 -2.67 1.03
N TRP A 309 13.00 -3.17 1.40
CA TRP A 309 12.55 -3.27 2.78
C TRP A 309 12.13 -4.69 3.09
N VAL A 310 12.57 -5.20 4.23
CA VAL A 310 12.26 -6.55 4.70
C VAL A 310 11.54 -6.48 6.04
N ARG A 311 10.47 -7.25 6.21
CA ARG A 311 9.79 -7.39 7.49
C ARG A 311 9.71 -8.86 7.87
N TYR A 312 10.11 -9.15 9.10
CA TYR A 312 9.99 -10.49 9.66
C TYR A 312 8.52 -10.94 9.69
N ILE A 313 8.27 -12.19 9.29
CA ILE A 313 6.95 -12.79 9.39
C ILE A 313 6.91 -13.64 10.65
N GLU A 314 5.90 -13.40 11.48
CA GLU A 314 5.65 -14.18 12.68
C GLU A 314 5.18 -15.59 12.32
N GLU A 315 5.63 -16.55 13.12
CA GLU A 315 5.24 -17.95 12.99
C GLU A 315 3.69 -18.09 12.95
N GLY A 316 3.17 -18.75 11.92
CA GLY A 316 1.73 -18.95 11.70
C GLY A 316 1.13 -18.22 10.49
N MET A 317 1.79 -17.20 9.92
CA MET A 317 1.45 -16.66 8.59
C MET A 317 2.32 -17.34 7.52
N LEU A 318 1.91 -18.52 7.07
CA LEU A 318 2.59 -19.25 6.00
C LEU A 318 2.33 -18.56 4.66
N TRP A 319 3.32 -17.84 4.15
CA TRP A 319 3.36 -17.48 2.74
C TRP A 319 3.85 -18.71 1.96
N PRO A 320 3.14 -19.14 0.90
CA PRO A 320 3.63 -20.23 0.09
C PRO A 320 5.00 -19.85 -0.50
N SER A 321 5.93 -20.79 -0.44
CA SER A 321 7.19 -20.71 -1.17
C SER A 321 6.95 -20.39 -2.64
N VAL A 322 7.82 -19.56 -3.20
CA VAL A 322 7.80 -19.28 -4.63
C VAL A 322 8.27 -20.53 -5.38
N PRO A 323 7.52 -21.04 -6.38
CA PRO A 323 8.02 -22.12 -7.21
C PRO A 323 9.33 -21.68 -7.89
N ASP A 324 10.27 -22.62 -8.02
CA ASP A 324 11.43 -22.41 -8.89
C ASP A 324 10.88 -22.20 -10.32
N GLU A 325 10.78 -20.96 -10.80
CA GLU A 325 10.55 -20.77 -12.23
C GLU A 325 11.76 -21.32 -12.98
N PRO A 326 11.55 -22.15 -14.01
CA PRO A 326 12.63 -22.72 -14.80
C PRO A 326 13.40 -21.57 -15.46
N ALA A 327 14.73 -21.70 -15.44
CA ALA A 327 15.61 -20.85 -16.22
C ALA A 327 15.39 -21.13 -17.71
N GLU A 328 14.42 -20.49 -18.36
CA GLU A 328 14.19 -20.46 -19.82
C GLU A 328 12.97 -19.53 -20.05
N TYR A 329 12.99 -18.38 -20.72
CA TYR A 329 13.75 -17.85 -21.88
C TYR A 329 14.15 -16.38 -21.67
#